data_AF-A0AAW6IVL7-F1
#
_entry.id   AF-A0AAW6IVL7-F1
#
_cell.length_a   1.000
_cell.length_b   1.000
_cell.length_c   1.000
_cell.angle_alpha   90.00
_cell.angle_beta   90.00
_cell.angle_gamma   90.00
#
_symmetry.space_group_name_H-M   'P 1'
#
loop_
_entity.id
_entity.type
_entity.pdbx_description
1 polymer ?
#
loop_
_entity_poly.entity_id
_entity_poly.type
_entity_poly.pdbx_seq_one_letter_code
_entity_poly.pdbx_strand_id
1 'polypeptide(L)'
;MNNQLKSPEQVHDAYLIAKVIVDDSNTRTSFPPKEITSTLLNRAADILNNPDSARVFLSERAKRVPTDLPLNIEFHKIEIIVQNLLCEWGSLSTLYEMYNSEYIRSKAPITQLWFEAQTASSIIGVTFKQIALLVEVGLIRTDSKKALRTDTRVEISGVYTFLAEFSHNKDYVPLSELRRFMALHNICITDVLIAAKNKELLITYKPSLDLMHSIHVLPEAFDTFCKLHTQLIRDKTMSVANVAEVTGIPKVELMRLINTGKLRPVYIHGNNSKRILNCDTLKLAKTQNKQLSLDI
;
A
#
# COMPACT_ATOMS: atom_id res chain seq x y z
N MET A 1 6.76 -36.14 14.27
CA MET A 1 7.10 -35.35 13.06
C MET A 1 5.89 -35.43 12.12
N ASN A 2 5.42 -34.29 11.61
CA ASN A 2 4.19 -34.20 10.82
C ASN A 2 4.42 -34.74 9.40
N ASN A 3 3.57 -35.64 8.91
CA ASN A 3 3.67 -36.26 7.57
C ASN A 3 3.32 -35.29 6.42
N GLN A 4 2.87 -34.07 6.73
CA GLN A 4 2.44 -33.06 5.75
C GLN A 4 3.57 -32.13 5.27
N LEU A 5 4.59 -31.88 6.09
CA LEU A 5 5.73 -31.01 5.76
C LEU A 5 6.92 -31.89 5.39
N LYS A 6 7.14 -32.08 4.09
CA LYS A 6 8.09 -33.06 3.54
C LYS A 6 9.40 -32.43 3.06
N SER A 7 9.43 -31.11 2.85
CA SER A 7 10.63 -30.39 2.40
C SER A 7 11.03 -29.23 3.33
N PRO A 8 12.31 -28.80 3.31
CA PRO A 8 12.77 -27.61 4.05
C PRO A 8 12.00 -26.33 3.69
N GLU A 9 11.62 -26.17 2.43
CA GLU A 9 10.84 -25.04 1.92
C GLU A 9 9.42 -25.05 2.51
N GLN A 10 8.78 -26.22 2.56
CA GLN A 10 7.46 -26.36 3.18
C GLN A 10 7.49 -26.03 4.68
N VAL A 11 8.56 -26.44 5.36
CA VAL A 11 8.78 -26.09 6.77
C VAL A 11 8.97 -24.58 6.91
N HIS A 12 9.78 -23.95 6.04
CA HIS A 12 9.98 -22.50 6.02
C HIS A 12 8.67 -21.72 5.87
N ASP A 13 7.86 -22.07 4.88
CA ASP A 13 6.57 -21.44 4.61
C ASP A 13 5.60 -21.58 5.81
N ALA A 14 5.52 -22.78 6.40
CA ALA A 14 4.72 -23.01 7.60
C ALA A 14 5.22 -22.17 8.79
N TYR A 15 6.53 -21.95 8.92
CA TYR A 15 7.09 -21.05 9.93
C TYR A 15 6.68 -19.58 9.71
N LEU A 16 6.62 -19.11 8.47
CA LEU A 16 6.17 -17.75 8.17
C LEU A 16 4.72 -17.54 8.59
N ILE A 17 3.82 -18.48 8.25
CA ILE A 17 2.41 -18.41 8.66
C ILE A 17 2.26 -18.55 10.18
N ALA A 18 3.01 -19.45 10.80
CA ALA A 18 3.01 -19.63 12.25
C ALA A 18 3.32 -18.33 13.01
N LYS A 19 4.26 -17.53 12.52
CA LYS A 19 4.58 -16.21 13.09
C LYS A 19 3.42 -15.23 13.03
N VAL A 20 2.65 -15.24 11.93
CA VAL A 20 1.45 -14.39 11.81
C VAL A 20 0.38 -14.79 12.81
N ILE A 21 0.19 -16.11 13.02
CA ILE A 21 -0.81 -16.61 13.97
C ILE A 21 -0.55 -16.07 15.39
N VAL A 22 0.72 -15.95 15.79
CA VAL A 22 1.13 -15.46 17.13
C VAL A 22 1.43 -13.96 17.17
N ASP A 23 1.12 -13.22 16.10
CA ASP A 23 1.35 -11.77 16.00
C ASP A 23 2.82 -11.32 16.14
N ASP A 24 3.79 -12.21 15.88
CA ASP A 24 5.21 -11.86 15.84
C ASP A 24 5.50 -11.02 14.59
N SER A 25 5.85 -9.75 14.78
CA SER A 25 6.11 -8.79 13.72
C SER A 25 7.45 -8.99 13.00
N ASN A 26 8.30 -9.91 13.46
CA ASN A 26 9.64 -10.09 12.91
C ASN A 26 9.62 -11.01 11.67
N THR A 27 9.62 -10.42 10.47
CA THR A 27 9.68 -11.15 9.19
C THR A 27 11.01 -11.88 8.97
N ARG A 28 12.06 -11.52 9.72
CA ARG A 28 13.33 -12.27 9.72
C ARG A 28 13.14 -13.59 10.47
N THR A 29 13.21 -14.70 9.75
CA THR A 29 13.40 -16.02 10.35
C THR A 29 14.84 -16.11 10.85
N SER A 30 15.08 -15.76 12.11
CA SER A 30 16.18 -16.42 12.82
C SER A 30 15.79 -17.89 12.87
N PHE A 31 16.36 -18.73 12.01
CA PHE A 31 16.16 -20.17 12.11
C PHE A 31 17.15 -20.71 13.15
N PRO A 32 16.71 -21.37 14.23
CA PRO A 32 15.33 -21.57 14.69
C PRO A 32 14.80 -20.39 15.55
N PRO A 33 13.51 -19.99 15.43
CA PRO A 33 12.92 -18.99 16.32
C PRO A 33 12.57 -19.62 17.68
N LYS A 34 12.42 -18.78 18.72
CA LYS A 34 11.92 -19.19 20.05
C LYS A 34 10.64 -20.04 19.92
N GLU A 35 10.69 -21.27 20.44
CA GLU A 35 9.61 -22.25 20.69
C GLU A 35 8.29 -22.11 19.89
N ILE A 36 8.36 -22.18 18.56
CA ILE A 36 7.16 -22.46 17.76
C ILE A 36 6.82 -23.94 17.94
N THR A 37 5.71 -24.21 18.63
CA THR A 37 5.27 -25.57 18.97
C THR A 37 4.89 -26.36 17.73
N SER A 38 4.99 -27.70 17.80
CA SER A 38 4.50 -28.60 16.76
C SER A 38 3.03 -28.36 16.43
N THR A 39 2.21 -28.02 17.42
CA THR A 39 0.80 -27.66 17.26
C THR A 39 0.62 -26.42 16.38
N LEU A 40 1.44 -25.39 16.56
CA LEU A 40 1.37 -24.16 15.78
C LEU A 40 1.79 -24.39 14.32
N LEU A 41 2.84 -25.20 14.10
CA LEU A 41 3.25 -25.60 12.75
C LEU A 41 2.18 -26.44 12.04
N ASN A 42 1.50 -27.33 12.76
CA ASN A 42 0.40 -28.11 12.19
C ASN A 42 -0.76 -27.19 11.77
N ARG A 43 -1.11 -26.21 12.59
CA ARG A 43 -2.14 -25.21 12.25
C ARG A 43 -1.73 -24.37 11.03
N ALA A 44 -0.46 -23.96 10.95
CA ALA A 44 0.06 -23.22 9.80
C ALA A 44 0.02 -24.06 8.52
N ALA A 45 0.43 -25.33 8.60
CA ALA A 45 0.34 -26.27 7.48
C ALA A 45 -1.11 -26.50 7.04
N ASP A 46 -2.05 -26.58 7.98
CA ASP A 46 -3.48 -26.72 7.66
C ASP A 46 -4.03 -25.48 6.94
N ILE A 47 -3.69 -24.27 7.41
CA ILE A 47 -4.04 -23.01 6.73
C ILE A 47 -3.48 -22.96 5.31
N LEU A 48 -2.26 -23.44 5.09
CA LEU A 48 -1.63 -23.44 3.77
C LEU A 48 -2.24 -24.51 2.84
N ASN A 49 -2.58 -25.69 3.35
CA ASN A 49 -3.09 -26.77 2.50
C ASN A 49 -4.60 -26.69 2.24
N ASN A 50 -5.37 -26.16 3.18
CA ASN A 50 -6.84 -26.23 3.16
C ASN A 50 -7.47 -24.83 2.98
N PRO A 51 -8.18 -24.59 1.85
CA PRO A 51 -8.93 -23.35 1.62
C PRO A 51 -9.91 -22.97 2.75
N ASP A 52 -10.61 -23.94 3.35
CA ASP A 52 -11.57 -23.63 4.42
C ASP A 52 -10.85 -23.17 5.69
N SER A 53 -9.74 -23.82 6.04
CA SER A 53 -8.89 -23.38 7.16
C SER A 53 -8.31 -21.99 6.92
N ALA A 54 -7.92 -21.68 5.67
CA ALA A 54 -7.49 -20.33 5.29
C ALA A 54 -8.61 -19.30 5.43
N ARG A 55 -9.85 -19.59 4.99
CA ARG A 55 -11.01 -18.69 5.16
C ARG A 55 -11.33 -18.41 6.62
N VAL A 56 -11.30 -19.44 7.47
CA VAL A 56 -11.50 -19.29 8.92
C VAL A 56 -10.40 -18.41 9.50
N PHE A 57 -9.14 -18.66 9.14
CA PHE A 57 -8.01 -17.83 9.57
C PHE A 57 -8.19 -16.36 9.17
N LEU A 58 -8.48 -16.07 7.91
CA LEU A 58 -8.71 -14.71 7.41
C LEU A 58 -9.89 -14.03 8.11
N SER A 59 -10.98 -14.77 8.35
CA SER A 59 -12.16 -14.25 9.06
C SER A 59 -11.84 -13.88 10.51
N GLU A 60 -11.07 -14.71 11.23
CA GLU A 60 -10.64 -14.40 12.59
C GLU A 60 -9.71 -13.18 12.65
N ARG A 61 -8.88 -12.98 11.61
CA ARG A 61 -8.06 -11.76 11.49
C ARG A 61 -8.91 -10.53 11.20
N ALA A 62 -9.83 -10.60 10.24
CA ALA A 62 -10.69 -9.49 9.86
C ALA A 62 -11.60 -9.00 11.01
N LYS A 63 -12.06 -9.90 11.89
CA LYS A 63 -12.83 -9.54 13.10
C LYS A 63 -12.11 -8.54 14.01
N ARG A 64 -10.77 -8.51 13.99
CA ARG A 64 -9.95 -7.59 14.80
C ARG A 64 -9.96 -6.16 14.26
N VAL A 65 -10.42 -5.96 13.02
CA VAL A 65 -10.41 -4.65 12.36
C VAL A 65 -11.77 -3.95 12.54
N PRO A 66 -11.84 -2.83 13.30
CA PRO A 66 -12.99 -1.92 13.31
C PRO A 66 -13.53 -1.61 11.94
N THR A 67 -14.84 -1.65 11.70
CA THR A 67 -15.49 -1.41 10.39
C THR A 67 -15.00 -0.15 9.67
N ASP A 68 -14.56 0.87 10.43
CA ASP A 68 -14.10 2.17 9.92
C ASP A 68 -12.65 2.18 9.41
N LEU A 69 -11.97 1.04 9.41
CA LEU A 69 -10.60 0.90 8.90
C LEU A 69 -10.55 0.07 7.61
N PRO A 70 -9.53 0.24 6.75
CA PRO A 70 -9.33 -0.69 5.65
C PRO A 70 -8.80 -2.05 6.14
N LEU A 71 -9.03 -3.11 5.36
CA LEU A 71 -8.62 -4.48 5.73
C LEU A 71 -7.09 -4.65 5.77
N ASN A 72 -6.35 -3.87 4.96
CA ASN A 72 -4.90 -3.97 4.90
C ASN A 72 -4.20 -3.64 6.23
N ILE A 73 -4.87 -2.99 7.19
CA ILE A 73 -4.36 -2.82 8.56
C ILE A 73 -3.92 -4.16 9.16
N GLU A 74 -4.71 -5.23 8.93
CA GLU A 74 -4.38 -6.59 9.39
C GLU A 74 -3.78 -7.45 8.29
N PHE A 75 -4.27 -7.33 7.05
CA PHE A 75 -3.90 -8.24 5.97
C PHE A 75 -2.55 -7.93 5.34
N HIS A 76 -1.97 -6.75 5.54
CA HIS A 76 -0.68 -6.39 4.93
C HIS A 76 0.46 -7.37 5.26
N LYS A 77 0.51 -7.89 6.49
CA LYS A 77 1.53 -8.89 6.86
C LYS A 77 1.30 -10.23 6.17
N ILE A 78 0.04 -10.64 6.03
CA ILE A 78 -0.34 -11.88 5.33
C ILE A 78 0.02 -11.75 3.86
N GLU A 79 -0.32 -10.62 3.23
CA GLU A 79 0.03 -10.31 1.84
C GLU A 79 1.54 -10.41 1.58
N ILE A 80 2.38 -9.78 2.42
CA ILE A 80 3.83 -9.89 2.29
C ILE A 80 4.29 -11.34 2.39
N ILE A 81 3.77 -12.11 3.34
CA ILE A 81 4.19 -13.49 3.54
C ILE A 81 3.78 -14.37 2.37
N VAL A 82 2.53 -14.26 1.92
CA VAL A 82 1.99 -15.03 0.79
C VAL A 82 2.82 -14.77 -0.48
N GLN A 83 3.23 -13.53 -0.72
CA GLN A 83 4.10 -13.16 -1.85
C GLN A 83 5.53 -13.74 -1.76
N ASN A 84 5.96 -14.19 -0.58
CA ASN A 84 7.31 -14.72 -0.34
C ASN A 84 7.33 -16.23 -0.03
N LEU A 85 6.19 -16.92 -0.18
CA LEU A 85 6.14 -18.38 -0.02
C LEU A 85 6.97 -19.05 -1.12
N LEU A 86 7.67 -20.11 -0.74
CA LEU A 86 8.58 -20.85 -1.63
C LEU A 86 7.88 -22.00 -2.36
N CYS A 87 6.76 -22.49 -1.81
CA CYS A 87 6.02 -23.62 -2.34
C CYS A 87 4.64 -23.20 -2.86
N GLU A 88 4.14 -24.00 -3.81
CA GLU A 88 2.73 -23.99 -4.16
C GLU A 88 1.92 -24.71 -3.08
N TRP A 89 0.85 -24.07 -2.61
CA TRP A 89 -0.01 -24.59 -1.55
C TRP A 89 -1.48 -24.62 -1.99
N GLY A 90 -2.23 -25.58 -1.44
CA GLY A 90 -3.65 -25.80 -1.80
C GLY A 90 -4.56 -24.60 -1.52
N SER A 91 -4.22 -23.73 -0.57
CA SER A 91 -5.00 -22.55 -0.22
C SER A 91 -4.54 -21.24 -0.85
N LEU A 92 -3.51 -21.25 -1.73
CA LEU A 92 -2.92 -20.01 -2.25
C LEU A 92 -3.93 -19.08 -2.91
N SER A 93 -4.85 -19.60 -3.72
CA SER A 93 -5.91 -18.79 -4.34
C SER A 93 -6.77 -18.08 -3.30
N THR A 94 -7.14 -18.77 -2.23
CA THR A 94 -7.92 -18.21 -1.12
C THR A 94 -7.14 -17.12 -0.38
N LEU A 95 -5.84 -17.32 -0.19
CA LEU A 95 -4.97 -16.33 0.45
C LEU A 95 -4.72 -15.10 -0.45
N TYR A 96 -4.60 -15.29 -1.77
CA TYR A 96 -4.50 -14.18 -2.73
C TYR A 96 -5.79 -13.37 -2.85
N GLU A 97 -6.94 -14.03 -2.74
CA GLU A 97 -8.27 -13.40 -2.80
C GLU A 97 -8.73 -12.85 -1.43
N MET A 98 -7.83 -12.69 -0.46
CA MET A 98 -8.18 -12.28 0.90
C MET A 98 -9.01 -10.98 0.97
N TYR A 99 -8.83 -10.05 0.03
CA TYR A 99 -9.58 -8.78 -0.01
C TYR A 99 -10.94 -8.87 -0.71
N ASN A 100 -11.24 -9.97 -1.41
CA ASN A 100 -12.47 -10.13 -2.21
C ASN A 100 -13.62 -10.77 -1.41
N SER A 101 -13.38 -11.15 -0.16
CA SER A 101 -14.37 -11.81 0.70
C SER A 101 -15.10 -10.81 1.60
N GLU A 102 -16.37 -11.08 1.87
CA GLU A 102 -17.14 -10.34 2.86
C GLU A 102 -16.86 -10.89 4.27
N TYR A 103 -16.31 -10.05 5.14
CA TYR A 103 -16.00 -10.42 6.52
C TYR A 103 -16.95 -9.75 7.51
N ILE A 104 -17.33 -10.50 8.54
CA ILE A 104 -17.96 -9.93 9.73
C ILE A 104 -16.87 -9.23 10.56
N ARG A 105 -17.04 -7.93 10.76
CA ARG A 105 -16.04 -7.07 11.41
C ARG A 105 -16.56 -6.46 12.70
N SER A 106 -15.61 -6.06 13.56
CA SER A 106 -15.93 -5.42 14.83
C SER A 106 -16.50 -4.01 14.61
N LYS A 107 -17.51 -3.64 15.40
CA LYS A 107 -18.01 -2.26 15.52
C LYS A 107 -17.30 -1.46 16.62
N ALA A 108 -16.21 -1.99 17.17
CA ALA A 108 -15.40 -1.28 18.15
C ALA A 108 -14.82 0.01 17.54
N PRO A 109 -14.63 1.07 18.34
CA PRO A 109 -13.99 2.28 17.84
C PRO A 109 -12.54 2.04 17.44
N ILE A 110 -12.01 2.94 16.60
CA ILE A 110 -10.59 2.92 16.21
C ILE A 110 -9.72 3.10 17.46
N THR A 111 -8.84 2.13 17.70
CA THR A 111 -7.81 2.20 18.74
C THR A 111 -6.51 2.77 18.17
N GLN A 112 -5.53 3.06 19.03
CA GLN A 112 -4.21 3.49 18.57
C GLN A 112 -3.53 2.40 17.72
N LEU A 113 -3.02 2.80 16.55
CA LEU A 113 -2.43 1.93 15.55
C LEU A 113 -0.94 2.23 15.44
N TRP A 114 -0.13 1.50 16.19
CA TRP A 114 1.32 1.71 16.26
C TRP A 114 2.08 0.75 15.36
N PHE A 115 2.95 1.30 14.50
CA PHE A 115 3.79 0.54 13.59
C PHE A 115 5.19 1.14 13.49
N GLU A 116 6.15 0.39 12.97
CA GLU A 116 7.39 0.96 12.44
C GLU A 116 7.05 1.83 11.21
N ALA A 117 7.77 2.94 11.02
CA ALA A 117 7.50 3.92 9.97
C ALA A 117 7.55 3.30 8.56
N GLN A 118 8.42 2.32 8.33
CA GLN A 118 8.46 1.60 7.06
C GLN A 118 7.17 0.79 6.83
N THR A 119 6.69 0.05 7.84
CA THR A 119 5.43 -0.70 7.75
C THR A 119 4.23 0.23 7.59
N ALA A 120 4.20 1.34 8.34
CA ALA A 120 3.18 2.37 8.20
C ALA A 120 3.13 2.94 6.78
N SER A 121 4.30 3.19 6.17
CA SER A 121 4.38 3.69 4.78
C SER A 121 3.74 2.71 3.79
N SER A 122 3.99 1.40 3.96
CA SER A 122 3.39 0.38 3.12
C SER A 122 1.88 0.23 3.33
N ILE A 123 1.41 0.27 4.58
CA ILE A 123 -0.03 0.20 4.92
C ILE A 123 -0.81 1.40 4.37
N ILE A 124 -0.24 2.60 4.50
CA ILE A 124 -0.87 3.84 4.00
C ILE A 124 -0.77 3.92 2.46
N GLY A 125 0.20 3.24 1.85
CA GLY A 125 0.46 3.31 0.41
C GLY A 125 1.28 4.54 0.00
N VAL A 126 2.19 4.99 0.87
CA VAL A 126 3.04 6.17 0.66
C VAL A 126 4.53 5.83 0.82
N THR A 127 5.39 6.72 0.39
CA THR A 127 6.85 6.60 0.61
C THR A 127 7.22 6.96 2.05
N PHE A 128 8.37 6.47 2.51
CA PHE A 128 8.90 6.85 3.83
C PHE A 128 9.05 8.37 4.01
N LYS A 129 9.47 9.11 2.97
CA LYS A 129 9.58 10.57 3.02
C LYS A 129 8.23 11.25 3.29
N GLN A 130 7.15 10.68 2.79
CA GLN A 130 5.80 11.18 2.97
C GLN A 130 5.26 10.93 4.39
N ILE A 131 5.78 9.94 5.12
CA ILE A 131 5.45 9.78 6.55
C ILE A 131 5.88 11.02 7.34
N ALA A 132 7.06 11.59 7.06
CA ALA A 132 7.51 12.80 7.74
C ALA A 132 6.56 13.98 7.50
N LEU A 133 6.09 14.17 6.25
CA LEU A 133 5.09 15.19 5.93
C LEU A 133 3.77 14.97 6.69
N LEU A 134 3.31 13.72 6.76
CA LEU A 134 2.09 13.37 7.51
C LEU A 134 2.24 13.59 9.03
N VAL A 135 3.45 13.48 9.57
CA VAL A 135 3.77 13.87 10.95
C VAL A 135 3.71 15.38 11.13
N GLU A 136 4.33 16.14 10.21
CA GLU A 136 4.36 17.62 10.26
C GLU A 136 2.95 18.22 10.21
N VAL A 137 2.06 17.67 9.38
CA VAL A 137 0.65 18.11 9.33
C VAL A 137 -0.22 17.47 10.42
N GLY A 138 0.36 16.70 11.34
CA GLY A 138 -0.32 16.15 12.52
C GLY A 138 -1.36 15.06 12.22
N LEU A 139 -1.26 14.36 11.08
CA LEU A 139 -2.07 13.17 10.80
C LEU A 139 -1.45 11.89 11.37
N ILE A 140 -0.13 11.87 11.55
CA ILE A 140 0.64 10.78 12.18
C ILE A 140 1.36 11.34 13.41
N ARG A 141 1.49 10.53 14.47
CA ARG A 141 2.31 10.88 15.64
C ARG A 141 3.56 10.01 15.70
N THR A 142 4.62 10.53 16.30
CA THR A 142 5.87 9.81 16.58
C THR A 142 6.16 9.89 18.07
N ASP A 143 6.70 8.81 18.64
CA ASP A 143 7.19 8.81 20.03
C ASP A 143 8.61 9.41 20.15
N SER A 144 9.31 9.54 19.01
CA SER A 144 10.67 10.05 18.93
C SER A 144 10.70 11.55 18.65
N LYS A 145 11.52 12.28 19.42
CA LYS A 145 11.91 13.67 19.15
C LYS A 145 13.09 13.80 18.18
N LYS A 146 13.66 12.66 17.74
CA LYS A 146 14.79 12.62 16.80
C LYS A 146 14.27 12.57 15.36
N ALA A 147 15.18 12.78 14.40
CA ALA A 147 14.89 12.58 12.99
C ALA A 147 14.30 11.18 12.73
N LEU A 148 13.25 11.13 11.91
CA LEU A 148 12.52 9.91 11.58
C LEU A 148 13.45 8.90 10.88
N ARG A 149 13.49 7.67 11.36
CA ARG A 149 14.14 6.52 10.74
C ARG A 149 13.09 5.47 10.35
N THR A 150 13.48 4.52 9.51
CA THR A 150 12.57 3.46 9.01
C THR A 150 11.98 2.60 10.13
N ASP A 151 12.74 2.39 11.20
CA ASP A 151 12.38 1.63 12.40
C ASP A 151 11.74 2.50 13.50
N THR A 152 11.56 3.80 13.26
CA THR A 152 10.90 4.69 14.23
C THR A 152 9.44 4.31 14.37
N ARG A 153 8.95 4.26 15.61
CA ARG A 153 7.58 3.90 15.91
C ARG A 153 6.66 5.10 15.68
N VAL A 154 5.62 4.88 14.87
CA VAL A 154 4.63 5.90 14.50
C VAL A 154 3.22 5.40 14.77
N GLU A 155 2.34 6.32 15.12
CA GLU A 155 0.92 6.11 15.39
C GLU A 155 0.12 6.67 14.22
N ILE A 156 -0.64 5.81 13.54
CA ILE A 156 -1.32 6.15 12.28
C ILE A 156 -2.85 6.25 12.41
N SER A 157 -3.44 6.01 13.59
CA SER A 157 -4.90 6.07 13.76
C SER A 157 -5.45 7.47 13.48
N GLY A 158 -4.63 8.52 13.62
CA GLY A 158 -4.99 9.90 13.26
C GLY A 158 -5.42 10.07 11.79
N VAL A 159 -4.82 9.32 10.85
CA VAL A 159 -5.22 9.34 9.43
C VAL A 159 -6.66 8.84 9.29
N TYR A 160 -6.97 7.70 9.90
CA TYR A 160 -8.29 7.07 9.75
C TYR A 160 -9.37 7.77 10.57
N THR A 161 -9.01 8.30 11.74
CA THR A 161 -9.93 9.12 12.55
C THR A 161 -10.35 10.37 11.77
N PHE A 162 -9.39 11.04 11.12
CA PHE A 162 -9.67 12.16 10.22
C PHE A 162 -10.57 11.74 9.06
N LEU A 163 -10.27 10.64 8.38
CA LEU A 163 -11.07 10.16 7.25
C LEU A 163 -12.49 9.75 7.64
N ALA A 164 -12.69 9.20 8.84
CA ALA A 164 -14.01 8.80 9.34
C ALA A 164 -14.99 9.98 9.50
N GLU A 165 -14.50 11.21 9.52
CA GLU A 165 -15.34 12.42 9.54
C GLU A 165 -16.09 12.65 8.20
N PHE A 166 -15.64 12.01 7.11
CA PHE A 166 -16.18 12.22 5.77
C PHE A 166 -17.13 11.10 5.36
N SER A 167 -18.44 11.33 5.53
CA SER A 167 -19.47 10.38 5.13
C SER A 167 -19.40 10.02 3.64
N HIS A 168 -19.50 8.73 3.31
CA HIS A 168 -19.52 8.24 1.94
C HIS A 168 -20.62 8.89 1.09
N ASN A 169 -20.29 9.22 -0.17
CA ASN A 169 -21.24 9.62 -1.20
C ASN A 169 -21.04 8.76 -2.45
N LYS A 170 -22.14 8.24 -3.00
CA LYS A 170 -22.18 7.40 -4.21
C LYS A 170 -21.77 8.13 -5.48
N ASP A 171 -21.83 9.46 -5.50
CA ASP A 171 -21.46 10.27 -6.68
C ASP A 171 -19.93 10.47 -6.78
N TYR A 172 -19.18 9.99 -5.79
CA TYR A 172 -17.72 10.09 -5.72
C TYR A 172 -17.09 8.77 -6.14
N VAL A 173 -15.96 8.84 -6.84
CA VAL A 173 -15.22 7.66 -7.32
C VAL A 173 -13.99 7.40 -6.46
N PRO A 174 -13.59 6.14 -6.21
CA PRO A 174 -12.40 5.83 -5.43
C PRO A 174 -11.12 6.27 -6.15
N LEU A 175 -10.10 6.67 -5.40
CA LEU A 175 -8.80 7.05 -5.97
C LEU A 175 -8.14 5.93 -6.78
N SER A 176 -8.43 4.66 -6.46
CA SER A 176 -7.93 3.50 -7.21
C SER A 176 -8.29 3.54 -8.70
N GLU A 177 -9.48 4.05 -9.04
CA GLU A 177 -9.92 4.23 -10.44
C GLU A 177 -9.18 5.39 -11.12
N LEU A 178 -8.69 6.36 -10.34
CA LEU A 178 -7.98 7.55 -10.82
C LEU A 178 -6.45 7.40 -10.75
N ARG A 179 -5.92 6.22 -10.42
CA ARG A 179 -4.48 5.99 -10.20
C ARG A 179 -3.58 6.48 -11.33
N ARG A 180 -3.96 6.23 -12.59
CA ARG A 180 -3.20 6.69 -13.77
C ARG A 180 -3.23 8.21 -13.90
N PHE A 181 -4.37 8.83 -13.60
CA PHE A 181 -4.53 10.28 -13.62
C PHE A 181 -3.70 10.94 -12.52
N MET A 182 -3.73 10.38 -11.29
CA MET A 182 -2.84 10.81 -10.21
C MET A 182 -1.37 10.73 -10.61
N ALA A 183 -0.94 9.60 -11.20
CA ALA A 183 0.44 9.44 -11.66
C ALA A 183 0.83 10.46 -12.73
N LEU A 184 -0.08 10.78 -13.67
CA LEU A 184 0.12 11.79 -14.71
C LEU A 184 0.39 13.18 -14.13
N HIS A 185 -0.32 13.52 -13.05
CA HIS A 185 -0.21 14.81 -12.35
C HIS A 185 0.77 14.79 -11.17
N ASN A 186 1.53 13.71 -10.98
CA ASN A 186 2.42 13.49 -9.83
C ASN A 186 1.74 13.60 -8.45
N ILE A 187 0.44 13.36 -8.38
CA ILE A 187 -0.33 13.37 -7.13
C ILE A 187 -0.17 12.04 -6.42
N CYS A 188 0.00 12.10 -5.10
CA CYS A 188 0.00 10.94 -4.22
C CYS A 188 -1.10 11.04 -3.14
N ILE A 189 -1.30 9.96 -2.38
CA ILE A 189 -2.25 9.91 -1.27
C ILE A 189 -1.96 11.02 -0.23
N THR A 190 -0.69 11.31 0.04
CA THR A 190 -0.32 12.38 0.97
C THR A 190 -0.82 13.75 0.53
N ASP A 191 -0.74 14.07 -0.77
CA ASP A 191 -1.25 15.34 -1.31
C ASP A 191 -2.77 15.42 -1.13
N VAL A 192 -3.49 14.31 -1.38
CA VAL A 192 -4.94 14.23 -1.18
C VAL A 192 -5.32 14.42 0.29
N LEU A 193 -4.62 13.75 1.21
CA LEU A 193 -4.86 13.88 2.64
C LEU A 193 -4.61 15.30 3.14
N ILE A 194 -3.53 15.95 2.68
CA ILE A 194 -3.20 17.34 3.04
C ILE A 194 -4.23 18.31 2.46
N ALA A 195 -4.59 18.16 1.19
CA ALA A 195 -5.60 18.99 0.53
C ALA A 195 -6.97 18.87 1.22
N ALA A 196 -7.37 17.64 1.60
CA ALA A 196 -8.59 17.42 2.36
C ALA A 196 -8.53 18.08 3.75
N LYS A 197 -7.40 17.95 4.47
CA LYS A 197 -7.20 18.58 5.77
C LYS A 197 -7.28 20.11 5.70
N ASN A 198 -6.75 20.68 4.61
CA ASN A 198 -6.78 22.12 4.34
C ASN A 198 -8.09 22.61 3.72
N LYS A 199 -9.05 21.71 3.46
CA LYS A 199 -10.33 21.99 2.78
C LYS A 199 -10.17 22.48 1.34
N GLU A 200 -9.05 22.15 0.70
CA GLU A 200 -8.76 22.44 -0.71
C GLU A 200 -9.37 21.38 -1.66
N LEU A 201 -9.64 20.19 -1.14
CA LEU A 201 -10.27 19.09 -1.88
C LEU A 201 -11.32 18.40 -0.99
N LEU A 202 -12.57 18.36 -1.47
CA LEU A 202 -13.61 17.59 -0.81
C LEU A 202 -13.44 16.10 -1.12
N ILE A 203 -13.46 15.28 -0.08
CA ILE A 203 -13.36 13.82 -0.17
C ILE A 203 -14.57 13.18 0.52
N THR A 204 -14.81 11.92 0.20
CA THR A 204 -15.65 11.03 1.03
C THR A 204 -14.90 9.76 1.35
N TYR A 205 -15.29 9.09 2.43
CA TYR A 205 -14.59 7.91 2.91
C TYR A 205 -15.54 6.71 3.07
N LYS A 206 -15.11 5.58 2.52
CA LYS A 206 -15.75 4.28 2.71
C LYS A 206 -14.66 3.22 2.88
N PRO A 207 -14.46 2.66 4.08
CA PRO A 207 -13.43 1.66 4.31
C PRO A 207 -13.54 0.47 3.35
N SER A 208 -12.40 0.09 2.76
CA SER A 208 -12.29 -0.96 1.75
C SER A 208 -10.99 -1.77 1.99
N LEU A 209 -10.33 -2.25 0.95
CA LEU A 209 -9.08 -3.00 1.06
C LEU A 209 -7.91 -2.12 1.56
N ASP A 210 -7.68 -0.95 0.97
CA ASP A 210 -6.63 0.00 1.34
C ASP A 210 -7.13 1.46 1.22
N LEU A 211 -6.25 2.45 1.45
CA LEU A 211 -6.63 3.86 1.32
C LEU A 211 -7.00 4.31 -0.10
N MET A 212 -6.37 3.77 -1.14
CA MET A 212 -6.70 4.11 -2.53
C MET A 212 -8.13 3.70 -2.87
N HIS A 213 -8.59 2.57 -2.33
CA HIS A 213 -9.95 2.08 -2.53
C HIS A 213 -10.95 2.67 -1.54
N SER A 214 -10.47 3.33 -0.48
CA SER A 214 -11.33 3.87 0.58
C SER A 214 -11.63 5.36 0.43
N ILE A 215 -10.67 6.14 -0.07
CA ILE A 215 -10.84 7.57 -0.31
C ILE A 215 -11.51 7.78 -1.66
N HIS A 216 -12.60 8.53 -1.68
CA HIS A 216 -13.34 8.85 -2.89
C HIS A 216 -13.36 10.36 -3.12
N VAL A 217 -13.34 10.76 -4.39
CA VAL A 217 -13.33 12.16 -4.84
C VAL A 217 -14.38 12.38 -5.93
N LEU A 218 -14.86 13.61 -6.04
CA LEU A 218 -15.66 14.02 -7.19
C LEU A 218 -14.71 14.25 -8.39
N PRO A 219 -14.89 13.57 -9.54
CA PRO A 219 -13.93 13.62 -10.65
C PRO A 219 -13.56 15.04 -11.13
N GLU A 220 -14.54 15.93 -11.26
CA GLU A 220 -14.33 17.29 -11.78
C GLU A 220 -13.56 18.17 -10.80
N ALA A 221 -13.87 18.04 -9.50
CA ALA A 221 -13.14 18.73 -8.44
C ALA A 221 -11.70 18.22 -8.35
N PHE A 222 -11.51 16.90 -8.52
CA PHE A 222 -10.20 16.28 -8.51
C PHE A 222 -9.34 16.68 -9.71
N ASP A 223 -9.92 16.76 -10.91
CA ASP A 223 -9.25 17.27 -12.11
C ASP A 223 -8.73 18.69 -11.90
N THR A 224 -9.58 19.56 -11.35
CA THR A 224 -9.22 20.94 -11.02
C THR A 224 -8.05 20.98 -10.02
N PHE A 225 -8.13 20.20 -8.94
CA PHE A 225 -7.06 20.08 -7.95
C PHE A 225 -5.74 19.60 -8.58
N CYS A 226 -5.77 18.54 -9.38
CA CYS A 226 -4.60 17.98 -10.05
C CYS A 226 -3.92 19.00 -10.99
N LYS A 227 -4.71 19.75 -11.77
CA LYS A 227 -4.19 20.78 -12.67
C LYS A 227 -3.52 21.93 -11.89
N LEU A 228 -4.19 22.44 -10.86
CA LEU A 228 -3.65 23.50 -10.00
C LEU A 228 -2.36 23.05 -9.30
N HIS A 229 -2.35 21.85 -8.73
CA HIS A 229 -1.16 21.29 -8.10
C HIS A 229 0.00 21.13 -9.09
N THR A 230 -0.28 20.63 -10.31
CA THR A 230 0.75 20.46 -11.35
C THR A 230 1.37 21.79 -11.77
N GLN A 231 0.58 22.87 -11.84
CA GLN A 231 1.08 24.21 -12.17
C GLN A 231 2.07 24.75 -11.13
N LEU A 232 1.94 24.33 -9.86
CA LEU A 232 2.83 24.73 -8.77
C LEU A 232 4.15 23.94 -8.76
N ILE A 233 4.21 22.76 -9.40
CA ILE A 233 5.44 21.97 -9.50
C ILE A 233 6.37 22.60 -10.54
N ARG A 234 7.47 23.19 -10.08
CA ARG A 234 8.51 23.80 -10.95
C ARG A 234 9.16 22.79 -11.89
N ASP A 235 9.47 21.61 -11.38
CA ASP A 235 10.18 20.59 -12.13
C ASP A 235 9.18 19.73 -12.90
N LYS A 236 8.92 20.08 -14.18
CA LYS A 236 8.02 19.38 -15.13
C LYS A 236 8.48 17.96 -15.47
N THR A 237 8.68 17.16 -14.43
CA THR A 237 9.32 15.85 -14.44
C THR A 237 8.53 14.88 -13.58
N MET A 238 8.68 13.60 -13.87
CA MET A 238 7.95 12.50 -13.27
C MET A 238 8.92 11.41 -12.80
N SER A 239 8.59 10.70 -11.72
CA SER A 239 9.37 9.54 -11.27
C SER A 239 9.25 8.39 -12.29
N VAL A 240 10.24 7.50 -12.37
CA VAL A 240 10.15 6.32 -13.25
C VAL A 240 8.91 5.46 -12.94
N ALA A 241 8.49 5.40 -11.68
CA ALA A 241 7.30 4.66 -11.28
C ALA A 241 6.02 5.27 -11.88
N ASN A 242 5.86 6.59 -11.80
CA ASN A 242 4.72 7.28 -12.40
C ASN A 242 4.75 7.17 -13.93
N VAL A 243 5.93 7.24 -14.56
CA VAL A 243 6.05 7.02 -16.02
C VAL A 243 5.61 5.61 -16.40
N ALA A 244 5.98 4.59 -15.62
CA ALA A 244 5.54 3.22 -15.85
C ALA A 244 4.01 3.10 -15.75
N GLU A 245 3.41 3.75 -14.76
CA GLU A 245 1.95 3.77 -14.58
C GLU A 245 1.23 4.45 -15.76
N VAL A 246 1.70 5.63 -16.18
CA VAL A 246 1.09 6.42 -17.26
C VAL A 246 1.24 5.74 -18.61
N THR A 247 2.43 5.25 -18.93
CA THR A 247 2.72 4.64 -20.24
C THR A 247 2.29 3.17 -20.30
N GLY A 248 2.25 2.46 -19.17
CA GLY A 248 2.15 1.01 -19.08
C GLY A 248 3.43 0.27 -19.44
N ILE A 249 4.53 0.98 -19.68
CA ILE A 249 5.84 0.36 -19.94
C ILE A 249 6.41 -0.12 -18.60
N PRO A 250 6.83 -1.39 -18.47
CA PRO A 250 7.43 -1.88 -17.23
C PRO A 250 8.64 -1.04 -16.80
N LYS A 251 8.77 -0.83 -15.48
CA LYS A 251 9.88 -0.05 -14.91
C LYS A 251 11.26 -0.55 -15.35
N VAL A 252 11.44 -1.87 -15.49
CA VAL A 252 12.69 -2.49 -15.95
C VAL A 252 13.03 -2.04 -17.38
N GLU A 253 12.03 -1.98 -18.25
CA GLU A 253 12.20 -1.54 -19.63
C GLU A 253 12.50 -0.04 -19.70
N LEU A 254 11.82 0.79 -18.91
CA LEU A 254 12.16 2.22 -18.79
C LEU A 254 13.61 2.42 -18.32
N MET A 255 14.06 1.63 -17.35
CA MET A 255 15.45 1.67 -16.88
C MET A 255 16.44 1.23 -17.97
N ARG A 256 16.09 0.23 -18.79
CA ARG A 256 16.89 -0.18 -19.96
C ARG A 256 17.01 0.94 -20.99
N LEU A 257 15.91 1.64 -21.29
CA LEU A 257 15.91 2.80 -22.19
C LEU A 257 16.78 3.93 -21.65
N ILE A 258 16.76 4.17 -20.34
CA ILE A 258 17.65 5.13 -19.68
C ILE A 258 19.12 4.72 -19.84
N ASN A 259 19.44 3.47 -19.51
CA ASN A 259 20.82 2.97 -19.52
C ASN A 259 21.41 2.90 -20.95
N THR A 260 20.56 2.71 -21.96
CA THR A 260 20.96 2.73 -23.39
C THR A 260 20.95 4.13 -24.01
N GLY A 261 20.67 5.18 -23.22
CA GLY A 261 20.63 6.57 -23.68
C GLY A 261 19.41 6.94 -24.55
N LYS A 262 18.47 6.01 -24.74
CA LYS A 262 17.24 6.24 -25.52
C LYS A 262 16.20 7.07 -24.77
N LEU A 263 16.28 7.12 -23.44
CA LEU A 263 15.46 7.98 -22.59
C LEU A 263 16.37 8.81 -21.70
N ARG A 264 16.26 10.14 -21.75
CA ARG A 264 17.12 11.04 -20.99
C ARG A 264 16.56 11.25 -19.56
N PRO A 265 17.30 10.85 -18.51
CA PRO A 265 16.90 11.16 -17.15
C PRO A 265 17.25 12.61 -16.80
N VAL A 266 16.42 13.24 -15.99
CA VAL A 266 16.70 14.50 -15.30
C VAL A 266 17.17 14.16 -13.88
N TYR A 267 18.32 14.72 -13.51
CA TYR A 267 18.85 14.63 -12.16
C TYR A 267 18.45 15.88 -11.39
N ILE A 268 17.71 15.69 -10.30
CA ILE A 268 17.34 16.78 -9.39
C ILE A 268 18.21 16.64 -8.14
N HIS A 269 18.91 17.71 -7.78
CA HIS A 269 19.79 17.72 -6.62
C HIS A 269 19.01 17.38 -5.34
N GLY A 270 19.55 16.50 -4.49
CA GLY A 270 18.86 15.99 -3.29
C GLY A 270 17.81 14.89 -3.54
N ASN A 271 17.58 14.49 -4.80
CA ASN A 271 16.73 13.37 -5.14
C ASN A 271 17.54 12.21 -5.74
N ASN A 272 17.59 11.08 -5.02
CA ASN A 272 18.30 9.88 -5.48
C ASN A 272 17.55 9.11 -6.58
N SER A 273 16.35 9.55 -6.96
CA SER A 273 15.56 8.90 -8.01
C SER A 273 15.75 9.60 -9.36
N LYS A 274 16.00 8.79 -10.40
CA LYS A 274 15.99 9.26 -11.80
C LYS A 274 14.58 9.78 -12.13
N ARG A 275 14.48 10.94 -12.76
CA ARG A 275 13.21 11.51 -13.22
C ARG A 275 13.20 11.66 -14.73
N ILE A 276 12.02 11.75 -15.32
CA ILE A 276 11.83 11.86 -16.77
C ILE A 276 10.97 13.09 -17.04
N LEU A 277 11.25 13.85 -18.09
CA LEU A 277 10.43 15.02 -18.44
C LEU A 277 9.00 14.59 -18.80
N ASN A 278 8.02 15.41 -18.43
CA ASN A 278 6.61 15.15 -18.73
C ASN A 278 6.37 15.04 -20.24
N CYS A 279 7.05 15.86 -21.05
CA CYS A 279 6.92 15.81 -22.51
C CYS A 279 7.40 14.48 -23.12
N ASP A 280 8.47 13.88 -22.59
CA ASP A 280 8.96 12.58 -23.05
C ASP A 280 8.07 11.44 -22.56
N THR A 281 7.50 11.56 -21.36
CA THR A 281 6.47 10.64 -20.85
C THR A 281 5.25 10.61 -21.75
N LEU A 282 4.72 11.78 -22.14
CA LEU A 282 3.59 11.89 -23.05
C LEU A 282 3.90 11.31 -24.44
N LYS A 283 5.11 11.50 -24.96
CA LYS A 283 5.52 10.85 -26.23
C LYS A 283 5.48 9.34 -26.12
N LEU A 284 6.06 8.78 -25.05
CA LEU A 284 6.06 7.33 -24.80
C LEU A 284 4.64 6.77 -24.68
N ALA A 285 3.74 7.49 -24.00
CA ALA A 285 2.34 7.10 -23.87
C ALA A 285 1.61 7.05 -25.23
N LYS A 286 1.83 8.07 -26.08
CA LYS A 286 1.26 8.13 -27.44
C LYS A 286 1.75 6.99 -28.33
N THR A 287 3.03 6.63 -28.25
CA THR A 287 3.59 5.50 -29.00
C THR A 287 2.96 4.15 -28.63
N GLN A 288 2.36 4.04 -27.44
CA GLN A 288 1.66 2.86 -26.94
C GLN A 288 0.15 2.86 -27.25
N ASN A 289 -0.35 3.74 -28.14
CA ASN A 289 -1.78 3.92 -28.45
C ASN A 289 -2.67 4.22 -27.23
N LYS A 290 -2.09 4.77 -26.15
CA LYS A 290 -2.87 5.32 -25.04
C LYS A 290 -3.01 6.81 -25.27
N GLN A 291 -4.18 7.24 -25.72
CA GLN A 291 -4.51 8.67 -25.81
C GLN A 291 -4.45 9.26 -24.39
N LEU A 292 -3.43 10.06 -24.14
CA LEU A 292 -3.26 10.87 -22.93
C LEU A 292 -2.99 12.29 -23.41
N SER A 293 -3.95 13.20 -23.21
CA SER A 293 -3.72 14.64 -23.31
C SER A 293 -3.54 15.20 -21.90
N LEU A 294 -2.44 15.90 -21.70
CA LEU A 294 -2.33 16.90 -20.65
C LEU A 294 -2.70 18.21 -21.32
N ASP A 295 -3.95 18.63 -21.19
CA ASP A 295 -4.33 20.01 -21.50
C ASP A 295 -3.78 20.86 -20.34
N ILE A 296 -2.55 21.35 -20.52
CA ILE A 296 -1.87 22.30 -19.62
C ILE A 296 -2.15 23.71 -20.13
#